data_AF-W6QHI5-F1
#
_entry.id   AF-W6QHI5-F1
#
_cell.length_a   1.000
_cell.length_b   1.000
_cell.length_c   1.000
_cell.angle_alpha   90.00
_cell.angle_beta   90.00
_cell.angle_gamma   90.00
#
_symmetry.space_group_name_H-M   'P 1'
#
loop_
_entity.id
_entity.type
_entity.pdbx_description
1 polymer ?
#
loop_
_entity_poly.entity_id
_entity_poly.type
_entity_poly.pdbx_seq_one_letter_code
_entity_poly.pdbx_strand_id
1 'polypeptide(L)'
;MHPANDITTTVDDGSHSRESIPPWGSLPIEQYLIRNWNHSATDTPNQQRRQLIHQFLNFDEIPEEYVSLNGFPPLKPTSEEIDIILQPWRSDSDLRRKAYYMSKDNVLVFLRTHYNPDDNDRMNEWGCGNDLFEDNAWWACLNDPYLFNFGSDWQQVYEIMPEFAGPVDRRRQSADPTNLEGSSATSERSLHTKKPGGFHEWTEHQVKKTEESANPLQNVTIAAYIVIADQESFQTGLLQLFCLDDNRKIVWEARVDRKPAEIMRRIRHSGPALEL
;
A
#
# COMPACT_ATOMS: atom_id res chain seq x y z
N MET A 1 29.18 9.47 -57.81
CA MET A 1 28.12 8.45 -57.67
C MET A 1 28.60 7.39 -56.71
N HIS A 2 27.90 7.28 -55.58
CA HIS A 2 27.85 6.24 -54.54
C HIS A 2 27.78 6.91 -53.16
N PRO A 3 26.59 7.02 -52.56
CA PRO A 3 26.47 7.27 -51.13
C PRO A 3 26.51 5.93 -50.37
N ALA A 4 27.28 5.91 -49.28
CA ALA A 4 27.23 4.86 -48.28
C ALA A 4 25.99 5.10 -47.41
N ASN A 5 25.10 4.11 -47.35
CA ASN A 5 23.98 4.07 -46.44
C ASN A 5 24.49 3.60 -45.07
N ASP A 6 24.60 4.51 -44.11
CA ASP A 6 24.61 4.14 -42.70
C ASP A 6 23.16 3.98 -42.24
N ILE A 7 22.73 2.73 -42.14
CA ILE A 7 21.49 2.35 -41.47
C ILE A 7 21.83 2.31 -39.98
N THR A 8 21.57 3.41 -39.28
CA THR A 8 21.54 3.39 -37.82
C THR A 8 20.29 2.63 -37.40
N THR A 9 20.48 1.37 -37.04
CA THR A 9 19.49 0.55 -36.35
C THR A 9 19.12 1.25 -35.05
N THR A 10 18.00 1.95 -35.03
CA THR A 10 17.40 2.45 -33.80
C THR A 10 16.98 1.23 -32.99
N VAL A 11 17.72 1.00 -31.91
CA VAL A 11 17.34 0.10 -30.83
C VAL A 11 16.01 0.60 -30.30
N ASP A 12 14.98 -0.21 -30.47
CA ASP A 12 13.66 -0.05 -29.85
C ASP A 12 13.86 -0.29 -28.34
N ASP A 13 14.28 0.77 -27.64
CA ASP A 13 14.28 0.79 -26.18
C ASP A 13 12.82 0.95 -25.76
N GLY A 14 12.23 -0.17 -25.31
CA GLY A 14 10.89 -0.26 -24.79
C GLY A 14 10.74 0.60 -23.54
N SER A 15 10.67 1.91 -23.72
CA SER A 15 10.25 2.82 -22.69
C SER A 15 8.75 2.63 -22.53
N HIS A 16 8.35 1.74 -21.61
CA HIS A 16 7.09 1.94 -20.91
C HIS A 16 7.05 3.42 -20.54
N SER A 17 6.08 4.16 -21.06
CA SER A 17 5.93 5.59 -20.79
C SER A 17 5.77 5.75 -19.29
N ARG A 18 6.88 5.95 -18.57
CA ARG A 18 6.92 6.20 -17.15
C ARG A 18 6.09 7.45 -16.93
N GLU A 19 4.87 7.23 -16.45
CA GLU A 19 3.87 8.27 -16.22
C GLU A 19 4.47 9.45 -15.46
N SER A 20 3.99 10.65 -15.78
CA SER A 20 4.50 11.91 -15.24
C SER A 20 4.51 11.90 -13.71
N ILE A 21 5.60 12.38 -13.11
CA ILE A 21 5.70 12.61 -11.66
C ILE A 21 4.50 13.47 -11.23
N PRO A 22 3.77 13.07 -10.17
CA PRO A 22 2.60 13.81 -9.73
C PRO A 22 3.00 15.26 -9.35
N PRO A 23 2.20 16.28 -9.73
CA PRO A 23 2.45 17.66 -9.33
C PRO A 23 2.57 17.79 -7.81
N TRP A 24 3.37 18.74 -7.34
CA TRP A 24 3.38 19.08 -5.92
C TRP A 24 2.01 19.56 -5.45
N GLY A 25 1.60 19.11 -4.26
CA GLY A 25 0.30 19.38 -3.65
C GLY A 25 -0.81 18.44 -4.14
N SER A 26 -0.51 17.46 -4.99
CA SER A 26 -1.56 16.58 -5.54
C SER A 26 -2.02 15.50 -4.56
N LEU A 27 -1.19 15.18 -3.56
CA LEU A 27 -1.51 14.22 -2.51
C LEU A 27 -2.25 14.92 -1.36
N PRO A 28 -3.28 14.30 -0.75
CA PRO A 28 -4.03 14.90 0.35
C PRO A 28 -3.18 15.29 1.55
N ILE A 29 -2.18 14.48 1.90
CA ILE A 29 -1.22 14.81 2.96
C ILE A 29 -0.37 16.04 2.59
N GLU A 30 0.03 16.20 1.32
CA GLU A 30 0.77 17.40 0.90
C GLU A 30 -0.10 18.66 1.09
N GLN A 31 -1.40 18.60 0.76
CA GLN A 31 -2.35 19.68 1.05
C GLN A 31 -2.48 19.97 2.54
N TYR A 32 -2.57 18.93 3.36
CA TYR A 32 -2.66 19.07 4.81
C TYR A 32 -1.42 19.75 5.39
N LEU A 33 -0.22 19.31 4.97
CA LEU A 33 1.05 19.88 5.43
C LEU A 33 1.15 21.37 5.12
N ILE A 34 0.85 21.77 3.88
CA ILE A 34 0.95 23.17 3.45
C ILE A 34 -0.02 24.06 4.24
N ARG A 35 -1.28 23.63 4.36
CA ARG A 35 -2.33 24.46 4.99
C ARG A 35 -2.16 24.62 6.50
N ASN A 36 -1.50 23.66 7.15
CA ASN A 36 -1.31 23.64 8.59
C ASN A 36 0.12 23.98 9.01
N TRP A 37 0.97 24.39 8.06
CA TRP A 37 2.33 24.80 8.37
C TRP A 37 2.35 26.14 9.10
N ASN A 38 2.92 26.15 10.29
CA ASN A 38 3.14 27.34 11.10
C ASN A 38 4.58 27.83 10.92
N HIS A 39 4.77 28.85 10.08
CA HIS A 39 6.08 29.48 9.84
C HIS A 39 6.70 30.18 11.07
N SER A 40 5.90 30.41 12.11
CA SER A 40 6.35 31.02 13.38
C SER A 40 6.61 29.99 14.48
N ALA A 41 6.51 28.69 14.17
CA ALA A 41 6.79 27.64 15.15
C ALA A 41 8.25 27.67 15.60
N THR A 42 8.49 27.37 16.88
CA THR A 42 9.83 27.22 17.45
C THR A 42 10.44 25.85 17.16
N ASP A 43 9.62 24.89 16.74
CA ASP A 43 10.05 23.55 16.40
C ASP A 43 10.88 23.53 15.11
N THR A 44 11.75 22.53 14.99
CA THR A 44 12.42 22.31 13.71
C THR A 44 11.40 21.89 12.63
N PRO A 45 11.60 22.24 11.36
CA PRO A 45 10.71 21.81 10.27
C PRO A 45 10.40 20.31 10.28
N ASN A 46 11.38 19.46 10.60
CA ASN A 46 11.18 18.01 10.66
C ASN A 46 10.28 17.58 11.84
N GLN A 47 10.36 18.24 12.99
CA GLN A 47 9.48 17.95 14.13
C GLN A 47 8.04 18.35 13.81
N GLN A 48 7.84 19.56 13.30
CA GLN A 48 6.53 20.04 12.90
C GLN A 48 5.91 19.14 11.82
N ARG A 49 6.70 18.74 10.83
CA ARG A 49 6.22 17.84 9.78
C ARG A 49 5.74 16.50 10.33
N ARG A 50 6.53 15.85 11.18
CA ARG A 50 6.13 14.58 11.80
C ARG A 50 4.85 14.74 12.59
N GLN A 51 4.74 15.80 13.39
CA GLN A 51 3.51 16.10 14.13
C GLN A 51 2.29 16.22 13.19
N LEU A 52 2.42 16.96 12.10
CA LEU A 52 1.34 17.12 11.12
C LEU A 52 0.99 15.80 10.42
N ILE A 53 1.97 14.94 10.09
CA ILE A 53 1.71 13.61 9.52
C ILE A 53 0.90 12.76 10.51
N HIS A 54 1.29 12.73 11.79
CA HIS A 54 0.54 12.01 12.83
C HIS A 54 -0.87 12.57 13.01
N GLN A 55 -1.05 13.88 12.94
CA GLN A 55 -2.37 14.51 12.98
C GLN A 55 -3.23 14.15 11.76
N PHE A 56 -2.66 14.15 10.56
CA PHE A 56 -3.34 13.73 9.34
C PHE A 56 -3.78 12.27 9.40
N LEU A 57 -2.91 11.40 9.93
CA LEU A 57 -3.27 10.00 10.14
C LEU A 57 -4.50 9.92 11.06
N ASN A 58 -4.63 10.71 12.12
CA ASN A 58 -5.79 10.65 13.02
C ASN A 58 -7.15 11.01 12.41
N PHE A 59 -7.24 11.36 11.12
CA PHE A 59 -8.52 11.48 10.44
C PHE A 59 -9.13 10.12 10.10
N ASP A 60 -10.46 10.04 10.20
CA ASP A 60 -11.24 8.91 9.71
C ASP A 60 -11.43 9.00 8.18
N GLU A 61 -11.59 10.22 7.67
CA GLU A 61 -11.89 10.51 6.25
C GLU A 61 -11.11 11.74 5.78
N ILE A 62 -10.68 11.72 4.51
CA ILE A 62 -9.93 12.84 3.91
C ILE A 62 -10.91 14.01 3.68
N PRO A 63 -10.67 15.20 4.27
CA PRO A 63 -11.47 16.38 3.99
C PRO A 63 -11.50 16.72 2.50
N GLU A 64 -12.67 17.09 2.00
CA GLU A 64 -12.90 17.28 0.56
C GLU A 64 -11.96 18.31 -0.05
N GLU A 65 -11.60 19.34 0.71
CA GLU A 65 -10.71 20.41 0.30
C GLU A 65 -9.25 19.98 0.06
N TYR A 66 -8.86 18.76 0.46
CA TYR A 66 -7.52 18.21 0.27
C TYR A 66 -7.44 17.25 -0.91
N VAL A 67 -8.58 16.82 -1.47
CA VAL A 67 -8.60 15.86 -2.58
C VAL A 67 -8.44 16.59 -3.92
N SER A 68 -7.47 16.15 -4.71
CA SER A 68 -7.28 16.65 -6.07
C SER A 68 -8.45 16.32 -6.99
N LEU A 69 -8.96 17.32 -7.71
CA LEU A 69 -9.98 17.15 -8.74
C LEU A 69 -9.31 17.14 -10.12
N ASN A 70 -9.57 16.10 -10.91
CA ASN A 70 -9.00 15.92 -12.26
C ASN A 70 -7.46 15.98 -12.32
N GLY A 71 -6.77 15.52 -11.26
CA GLY A 71 -5.31 15.50 -11.19
C GLY A 71 -4.66 16.86 -10.87
N PHE A 72 -5.45 17.90 -10.60
CA PHE A 72 -4.94 19.20 -10.17
C PHE A 72 -5.03 19.35 -8.66
N PRO A 73 -3.97 19.87 -8.01
CA PRO A 73 -3.98 20.10 -6.58
C PRO A 73 -5.01 21.18 -6.21
N PRO A 74 -5.77 21.04 -5.11
CA PRO A 74 -6.72 22.06 -4.65
C PRO A 74 -6.05 23.41 -4.40
N LEU A 75 -4.89 23.40 -3.77
CA LEU A 75 -4.00 24.54 -3.63
C LEU A 75 -2.69 24.23 -4.34
N LYS A 76 -2.31 25.06 -5.32
CA LYS A 76 -1.00 24.94 -5.95
C LYS A 76 0.07 25.45 -4.96
N PRO A 77 1.03 24.61 -4.55
CA PRO A 77 2.08 25.04 -3.64
C PRO A 77 2.96 26.11 -4.27
N THR A 78 3.41 27.06 -3.47
CA THR A 78 4.46 28.01 -3.82
C THR A 78 5.83 27.33 -3.83
N SER A 79 6.82 27.95 -4.47
CA SER A 79 8.19 27.41 -4.47
C SER A 79 8.76 27.29 -3.06
N GLU A 80 8.48 28.27 -2.19
CA GLU A 80 8.93 28.25 -0.79
C GLU A 80 8.31 27.08 -0.01
N GLU A 81 7.02 26.82 -0.16
CA GLU A 81 6.35 25.68 0.47
C GLU A 81 6.92 24.35 -0.05
N ILE A 82 7.24 24.25 -1.34
CA ILE A 82 7.90 23.06 -1.88
C ILE A 82 9.26 22.86 -1.23
N ASP A 83 10.11 23.90 -1.23
CA ASP A 83 11.49 23.82 -0.77
C ASP A 83 11.62 23.57 0.74
N ILE A 84 10.69 24.09 1.55
CA ILE A 84 10.74 24.00 3.02
C ILE A 84 9.91 22.83 3.55
N ILE A 85 8.72 22.61 2.98
CA ILE A 85 7.73 21.71 3.57
C ILE A 85 7.79 20.33 2.91
N LEU A 86 7.68 20.27 1.58
CA LEU A 86 7.40 19.02 0.86
C LEU A 86 8.67 18.31 0.39
N GLN A 87 9.57 19.01 -0.30
CA GLN A 87 10.77 18.43 -0.89
C GLN A 87 11.71 17.82 0.16
N PRO A 88 11.94 18.42 1.34
CA PRO A 88 12.79 17.80 2.36
C PRO A 88 12.21 16.52 2.97
N TRP A 89 10.91 16.30 2.83
CA TRP A 89 10.24 15.08 3.29
C TRP A 89 10.34 13.95 2.27
N ARG A 90 10.00 14.27 1.01
CA ARG A 90 9.88 13.29 -0.06
C ARG A 90 10.41 13.87 -1.36
N SER A 91 11.73 14.07 -1.41
CA SER A 91 12.43 14.56 -2.61
C SER A 91 12.46 13.52 -3.74
N ASP A 92 12.32 12.25 -3.39
CA ASP A 92 12.40 11.14 -4.33
C ASP A 92 11.13 11.04 -5.20
N SER A 93 11.33 11.10 -6.52
CA SER A 93 10.24 11.07 -7.51
C SER A 93 9.61 9.69 -7.68
N ASP A 94 10.30 8.62 -7.29
CA ASP A 94 9.75 7.27 -7.21
C ASP A 94 8.80 7.13 -6.03
N LEU A 95 9.21 7.54 -4.83
CA LEU A 95 8.34 7.55 -3.65
C LEU A 95 7.07 8.37 -3.88
N ARG A 96 7.19 9.56 -4.48
CA ARG A 96 6.02 10.38 -4.81
C ARG A 96 5.07 9.69 -5.77
N ARG A 97 5.58 8.98 -6.78
CA ARG A 97 4.75 8.17 -7.68
C ARG A 97 4.10 7.01 -6.92
N LYS A 98 4.84 6.28 -6.10
CA LYS A 98 4.28 5.18 -5.28
C LYS A 98 3.14 5.67 -4.40
N ALA A 99 3.34 6.77 -3.69
CA ALA A 99 2.34 7.41 -2.85
C ALA A 99 1.09 7.81 -3.65
N TYR A 100 1.27 8.34 -4.87
CA TYR A 100 0.15 8.70 -5.73
C TYR A 100 -0.71 7.51 -6.15
N TYR A 101 -0.12 6.37 -6.53
CA TYR A 101 -0.91 5.17 -6.83
C TYR A 101 -1.51 4.52 -5.58
N MET A 102 -0.77 4.49 -4.45
CA MET A 102 -1.30 4.01 -3.18
C MET A 102 -2.51 4.83 -2.72
N SER A 103 -2.48 6.16 -2.91
CA SER A 103 -3.62 7.03 -2.60
C SER A 103 -4.86 6.75 -3.47
N LYS A 104 -4.72 5.92 -4.52
CA LYS A 104 -5.79 5.66 -5.47
C LYS A 104 -6.51 4.33 -5.32
N ASP A 105 -5.90 3.36 -4.66
CA ASP A 105 -6.38 1.99 -4.70
C ASP A 105 -6.20 1.33 -3.34
N ASN A 106 -7.19 0.53 -2.91
CA ASN A 106 -7.15 -0.22 -1.66
C ASN A 106 -6.39 -1.52 -1.92
N VAL A 107 -5.08 -1.53 -1.67
CA VAL A 107 -4.21 -2.59 -2.23
C VAL A 107 -3.26 -3.15 -1.19
N LEU A 108 -2.94 -4.43 -1.38
CA LEU A 108 -1.88 -5.13 -0.67
C LEU A 108 -0.53 -4.46 -0.94
N VAL A 109 0.16 -4.02 0.12
CA VAL A 109 1.53 -3.48 0.04
C VAL A 109 2.51 -4.54 0.52
N PHE A 110 3.62 -4.68 -0.20
CA PHE A 110 4.74 -5.50 0.21
C PHE A 110 5.88 -4.62 0.73
N LEU A 111 6.27 -4.82 1.98
CA LEU A 111 7.27 -4.03 2.69
C LEU A 111 8.44 -4.92 3.12
N ARG A 112 9.66 -4.59 2.70
CA ARG A 112 10.87 -5.23 3.25
C ARG A 112 11.41 -4.37 4.39
N THR A 113 11.62 -4.97 5.56
CA THR A 113 12.17 -4.26 6.73
C THR A 113 13.52 -4.78 7.19
N HIS A 114 13.97 -5.91 6.64
CA HIS A 114 15.28 -6.48 6.92
C HIS A 114 16.10 -6.65 5.64
N TYR A 115 17.36 -6.24 5.69
CA TYR A 115 18.24 -6.20 4.53
C TYR A 115 19.56 -6.92 4.82
N ASN A 116 19.68 -8.11 4.25
CA ASN A 116 20.94 -8.85 4.11
C ASN A 116 21.15 -9.13 2.62
N PRO A 117 22.34 -8.85 2.04
CA PRO A 117 22.63 -9.16 0.64
C PRO A 117 22.38 -10.61 0.23
N ASP A 118 22.58 -11.56 1.16
CA ASP A 118 22.37 -13.00 0.90
C ASP A 118 20.89 -13.36 0.67
N ASP A 119 19.97 -12.48 1.10
CA ASP A 119 18.52 -12.68 0.99
C ASP A 119 17.91 -12.11 -0.30
N ASN A 120 18.74 -11.51 -1.17
CA ASN A 120 18.25 -10.83 -2.38
C ASN A 120 17.61 -11.80 -3.39
N ASP A 121 18.10 -13.04 -3.49
CA ASP A 121 17.49 -14.05 -4.36
C ASP A 121 16.08 -14.40 -3.90
N ARG A 122 15.87 -14.52 -2.58
CA ARG A 122 14.53 -14.77 -2.02
C ARG A 122 13.58 -13.59 -2.24
N MET A 123 14.09 -12.35 -2.19
CA MET A 123 13.30 -11.17 -2.54
C MET A 123 12.84 -11.18 -4.00
N ASN A 124 13.69 -11.68 -4.91
CA ASN A 124 13.32 -11.87 -6.30
C ASN A 124 12.24 -12.97 -6.45
N GLU A 125 12.35 -14.07 -5.69
CA GLU A 125 11.34 -15.14 -5.68
C GLU A 125 9.97 -14.68 -5.19
N TRP A 126 9.94 -13.80 -4.18
CA TRP A 126 8.73 -13.14 -3.70
C TRP A 126 8.23 -12.04 -4.64
N GLY A 127 8.96 -11.76 -5.73
CA GLY A 127 8.47 -11.07 -6.92
C GLY A 127 8.73 -9.57 -6.96
N CYS A 128 9.39 -8.97 -5.96
CA CYS A 128 9.56 -7.50 -5.91
C CYS A 128 10.39 -6.95 -7.08
N GLY A 129 11.08 -7.84 -7.80
CA GLY A 129 11.89 -7.52 -8.97
C GLY A 129 11.12 -7.35 -10.29
N ASN A 130 10.08 -8.14 -10.60
CA ASN A 130 9.51 -8.15 -11.97
C ASN A 130 8.06 -8.65 -12.15
N ASP A 131 7.44 -9.32 -11.17
CA ASP A 131 6.14 -10.02 -11.39
C ASP A 131 5.16 -9.90 -10.20
N LEU A 132 5.43 -8.98 -9.27
CA LEU A 132 4.74 -8.99 -7.97
C LEU A 132 3.23 -8.81 -8.10
N PHE A 133 2.80 -8.12 -9.14
CA PHE A 133 1.42 -7.85 -9.50
C PHE A 133 1.33 -7.83 -11.03
N GLU A 134 0.13 -7.96 -11.63
CA GLU A 134 -0.07 -7.57 -13.05
C GLU A 134 0.71 -6.28 -13.33
N ASP A 135 1.27 -6.09 -14.54
CA ASP A 135 2.24 -5.05 -15.01
C ASP A 135 2.11 -3.60 -14.44
N ASN A 136 1.03 -3.30 -13.71
CA ASN A 136 0.62 -2.01 -13.19
C ASN A 136 0.78 -1.80 -11.66
N ALA A 137 1.31 -2.74 -10.86
CA ALA A 137 1.39 -2.56 -9.38
C ALA A 137 2.80 -2.57 -8.74
N TRP A 138 3.83 -2.25 -9.52
CA TRP A 138 5.20 -1.97 -9.04
C TRP A 138 5.24 -1.01 -7.83
N TRP A 139 4.28 -0.09 -7.76
CA TRP A 139 4.20 0.93 -6.73
C TRP A 139 3.91 0.36 -5.34
N ALA A 140 3.35 -0.85 -5.25
CA ALA A 140 3.03 -1.53 -4.00
C ALA A 140 4.23 -2.25 -3.37
N CYS A 141 5.40 -2.30 -4.04
CA CYS A 141 6.63 -2.81 -3.40
C CYS A 141 7.48 -1.69 -2.78
N LEU A 142 7.69 -1.78 -1.47
CA LEU A 142 8.56 -0.92 -0.68
C LEU A 142 9.82 -1.71 -0.27
N ASN A 143 10.87 -1.59 -1.09
CA ASN A 143 12.12 -2.34 -0.95
C ASN A 143 13.35 -1.45 -1.18
N ASP A 144 13.54 -0.47 -0.30
CA ASP A 144 14.70 0.43 -0.29
C ASP A 144 15.34 0.40 1.12
N PRO A 145 16.58 -0.09 1.27
CA PRO A 145 17.24 -0.20 2.58
C PRO A 145 17.49 1.14 3.26
N TYR A 146 17.59 2.24 2.52
CA TYR A 146 17.82 3.57 3.11
C TYR A 146 16.56 4.16 3.71
N LEU A 147 15.39 3.66 3.30
CA LEU A 147 14.09 4.19 3.69
C LEU A 147 13.33 3.26 4.62
N PHE A 148 13.43 1.94 4.42
CA PHE A 148 12.51 0.98 5.04
C PHE A 148 13.19 -0.04 5.96
N ASN A 149 14.48 0.11 6.26
CA ASN A 149 15.21 -0.77 7.17
C ASN A 149 14.86 -0.50 8.65
N PHE A 150 13.61 -0.75 9.01
CA PHE A 150 13.05 -0.51 10.33
C PHE A 150 13.15 -1.71 11.28
N GLY A 151 13.54 -2.88 10.77
CA GLY A 151 13.47 -4.12 11.54
C GLY A 151 12.03 -4.40 12.01
N SER A 152 11.84 -4.52 13.33
CA SER A 152 10.53 -4.78 13.93
C SER A 152 9.63 -3.54 14.02
N ASP A 153 10.17 -2.33 13.91
CA ASP A 153 9.41 -1.08 14.03
C ASP A 153 8.86 -0.60 12.67
N TRP A 154 8.24 -1.52 11.94
CA TRP A 154 7.80 -1.31 10.56
C TRP A 154 6.77 -0.18 10.43
N GLN A 155 6.06 0.16 11.50
CA GLN A 155 5.04 1.23 11.53
C GLN A 155 5.66 2.62 11.25
N GLN A 156 6.97 2.78 11.39
CA GLN A 156 7.67 3.99 10.93
C GLN A 156 7.44 4.29 9.45
N VAL A 157 7.06 3.28 8.64
CA VAL A 157 6.67 3.48 7.24
C VAL A 157 5.52 4.48 7.09
N TYR A 158 4.64 4.64 8.09
CA TYR A 158 3.54 5.62 8.05
C TYR A 158 4.04 7.07 8.02
N GLU A 159 5.24 7.36 8.54
CA GLU A 159 5.83 8.71 8.44
C GLU A 159 6.39 9.00 7.03
N ILE A 160 6.75 7.95 6.28
CA ILE A 160 7.28 8.07 4.92
C ILE A 160 6.17 7.97 3.89
N MET A 161 5.21 7.08 4.11
CA MET A 161 4.11 6.69 3.23
C MET A 161 2.79 6.67 4.01
N PRO A 162 2.29 7.82 4.51
CA PRO A 162 1.01 7.88 5.21
C PRO A 162 -0.18 7.43 4.34
N GLU A 163 -0.05 7.45 3.02
CA GLU A 163 -1.06 6.93 2.08
C GLU A 163 -1.38 5.45 2.30
N PHE A 164 -0.45 4.72 2.93
CA PHE A 164 -0.61 3.32 3.31
C PHE A 164 -1.66 3.07 4.38
N ALA A 165 -1.91 4.09 5.21
CA ALA A 165 -2.71 3.99 6.42
C ALA A 165 -3.55 5.24 6.60
N GLY A 166 -3.68 6.04 5.53
CA GLY A 166 -4.29 7.34 5.58
C GLY A 166 -5.79 7.22 5.78
N PRO A 167 -6.45 8.30 6.21
CA PRO A 167 -7.90 8.42 6.12
C PRO A 167 -8.43 7.97 4.75
N VAL A 168 -9.60 7.34 4.74
CA VAL A 168 -10.20 6.82 3.51
C VAL A 168 -10.82 7.96 2.70
N ASP A 169 -10.72 7.91 1.37
CA ASP A 169 -11.48 8.78 0.46
C ASP A 169 -12.83 8.11 0.14
N ARG A 170 -13.89 8.37 0.94
CA ARG A 170 -15.19 7.68 0.78
C ARG A 170 -15.89 7.97 -0.54
N ARG A 171 -15.51 9.04 -1.26
CA ARG A 171 -16.04 9.28 -2.62
C ARG A 171 -15.70 8.13 -3.56
N ARG A 172 -14.61 7.40 -3.31
CA ARG A 172 -14.24 6.18 -4.04
C ARG A 172 -15.05 4.97 -3.64
N GLN A 173 -15.46 4.87 -2.38
CA GLN A 173 -16.42 3.84 -1.95
C GLN A 173 -17.80 4.06 -2.60
N SER A 174 -18.19 5.32 -2.84
CA SER A 174 -19.48 5.66 -3.49
C SER A 174 -19.45 5.59 -5.02
N ALA A 175 -18.28 5.49 -5.65
CA ALA A 175 -18.13 5.46 -7.11
C ALA A 175 -18.39 4.08 -7.73
N ASP A 176 -18.72 3.06 -6.92
CA ASP A 176 -19.30 1.80 -7.40
C ASP A 176 -20.68 1.52 -6.76
N PRO A 177 -21.77 2.14 -7.23
CA PRO A 177 -23.12 1.78 -6.83
C PRO A 177 -23.64 0.53 -7.54
N THR A 178 -22.85 -0.10 -8.43
CA THR A 178 -23.38 -1.09 -9.40
C THR A 178 -23.21 -2.56 -9.01
N ASN A 179 -22.60 -2.88 -7.87
CA ASN A 179 -22.46 -4.29 -7.44
C ASN A 179 -23.22 -4.67 -6.15
N LEU A 180 -24.03 -3.77 -5.58
CA LEU A 180 -24.72 -4.00 -4.31
C LEU A 180 -26.25 -4.21 -4.41
N GLU A 181 -26.84 -4.28 -5.61
CA GLU A 181 -28.25 -4.65 -5.80
C GLU A 181 -28.48 -6.11 -6.27
N GLY A 182 -27.44 -6.95 -6.30
CA GLY A 182 -27.56 -8.34 -6.75
C GLY A 182 -27.77 -9.41 -5.66
N SER A 183 -27.46 -9.12 -4.38
CA SER A 183 -27.27 -10.18 -3.38
C SER A 183 -28.32 -10.25 -2.26
N SER A 184 -29.40 -9.45 -2.31
CA SER A 184 -30.45 -9.50 -1.28
C SER A 184 -31.68 -10.35 -1.64
N ALA A 185 -31.67 -11.12 -2.73
CA ALA A 185 -32.88 -11.84 -3.18
C ALA A 185 -32.74 -13.37 -3.38
N THR A 186 -31.63 -14.02 -3.04
CA THR A 186 -31.51 -15.48 -3.25
C THR A 186 -31.00 -16.29 -2.05
N SER A 187 -30.81 -15.69 -0.88
CA SER A 187 -30.43 -16.42 0.34
C SER A 187 -31.64 -16.96 1.12
N GLU A 188 -32.55 -17.65 0.44
CA GLU A 188 -33.56 -18.52 1.07
C GLU A 188 -33.82 -19.77 0.22
N ARG A 189 -32.77 -20.52 -0.15
CA ARG A 189 -32.91 -21.97 -0.48
C ARG A 189 -31.56 -22.64 -0.70
N SER A 190 -30.98 -23.15 0.38
CA SER A 190 -30.44 -24.53 0.46
C SER A 190 -29.66 -24.69 1.76
N LEU A 191 -30.41 -24.88 2.85
CA LEU A 191 -29.97 -25.83 3.85
C LEU A 191 -30.07 -27.22 3.20
N HIS A 192 -28.94 -27.89 2.97
CA HIS A 192 -28.71 -29.30 3.28
C HIS A 192 -27.54 -29.90 2.45
N THR A 193 -26.70 -30.62 3.18
CA THR A 193 -25.75 -31.67 2.76
C THR A 193 -24.46 -31.25 2.02
N LYS A 194 -23.33 -31.30 2.73
CA LYS A 194 -22.37 -32.43 2.64
C LYS A 194 -21.24 -32.35 3.67
N LYS A 195 -20.80 -33.54 4.08
CA LYS A 195 -19.77 -33.90 5.07
C LYS A 195 -18.34 -33.55 4.62
N PRO A 196 -17.36 -33.56 5.56
CA PRO A 196 -16.02 -33.02 5.35
C PRO A 196 -15.10 -33.98 4.57
N GLY A 197 -14.38 -33.45 3.60
CA GLY A 197 -13.22 -34.11 2.98
C GLY A 197 -11.98 -33.32 3.37
N GLY A 198 -11.12 -33.91 4.20
CA GLY A 198 -9.90 -33.29 4.67
C GLY A 198 -8.81 -33.24 3.60
N PHE A 199 -7.88 -32.29 3.75
CA PHE A 199 -6.51 -32.42 3.28
C PHE A 199 -5.55 -31.66 4.21
N HIS A 200 -4.32 -32.17 4.22
CA HIS A 200 -3.34 -32.22 5.31
C HIS A 200 -2.64 -30.92 5.74
N GLU A 201 -2.36 -30.88 7.05
CA GLU A 201 -1.13 -30.42 7.72
C GLU A 201 -0.80 -28.90 7.70
N TRP A 202 -1.43 -28.21 8.65
CA TRP A 202 -1.16 -26.82 8.99
C TRP A 202 -0.16 -26.77 10.15
N THR A 203 0.94 -26.03 10.00
CA THR A 203 1.82 -25.71 11.12
C THR A 203 1.52 -24.28 11.57
N GLU A 204 0.47 -24.11 12.39
CA GLU A 204 0.22 -22.86 13.11
C GLU A 204 1.29 -22.69 14.20
N HIS A 205 2.29 -21.84 13.97
CA HIS A 205 3.16 -21.37 15.05
C HIS A 205 2.62 -20.06 15.63
N GLN A 206 2.04 -20.20 16.82
CA GLN A 206 1.62 -19.18 17.80
C GLN A 206 0.93 -17.90 17.30
N VAL A 207 -0.41 -17.97 17.28
CA VAL A 207 -1.31 -16.81 17.26
C VAL A 207 -1.52 -16.32 18.70
N LYS A 208 -1.36 -15.01 18.96
CA LYS A 208 -2.00 -14.37 20.12
C LYS A 208 -3.51 -14.35 19.87
N LYS A 209 -4.18 -15.46 20.19
CA LYS A 209 -5.64 -15.60 20.10
C LYS A 209 -6.27 -14.65 21.12
N THR A 210 -6.95 -13.63 20.62
CA THR A 210 -8.11 -13.11 21.35
C THR A 210 -9.24 -14.10 21.03
N GLU A 211 -9.73 -14.81 22.04
CA GLU A 211 -10.77 -15.84 21.92
C GLU A 211 -12.05 -15.24 21.32
N GLU A 212 -12.52 -15.79 20.20
CA GLU A 212 -13.86 -16.38 20.04
C GLU A 212 -14.05 -16.91 18.61
N SER A 213 -14.61 -18.12 18.53
CA SER A 213 -14.82 -18.89 17.31
C SER A 213 -16.03 -18.38 16.52
N ALA A 214 -15.78 -17.50 15.56
CA ALA A 214 -16.56 -17.25 14.35
C ALA A 214 -15.61 -16.49 13.41
N ASN A 215 -15.71 -16.72 12.09
CA ASN A 215 -14.81 -16.16 11.09
C ASN A 215 -14.55 -14.65 11.37
N PRO A 216 -13.38 -14.25 11.93
CA PRO A 216 -13.24 -12.96 12.63
C PRO A 216 -13.37 -11.74 11.72
N LEU A 217 -13.40 -11.98 10.41
CA LEU A 217 -13.49 -10.97 9.34
C LEU A 217 -14.93 -10.74 8.85
N GLN A 218 -15.93 -11.52 9.30
CA GLN A 218 -17.31 -11.41 8.77
C GLN A 218 -18.00 -10.07 9.10
N ASN A 219 -17.53 -9.33 10.11
CA ASN A 219 -18.10 -8.04 10.51
C ASN A 219 -17.07 -6.89 10.50
N VAL A 220 -15.90 -7.09 9.89
CA VAL A 220 -14.83 -6.08 9.86
C VAL A 220 -14.60 -5.62 8.42
N THR A 221 -14.74 -4.32 8.18
CA THR A 221 -14.32 -3.71 6.91
C THR A 221 -12.80 -3.71 6.86
N ILE A 222 -12.23 -4.50 5.96
CA ILE A 222 -10.78 -4.51 5.72
C ILE A 222 -10.47 -3.37 4.75
N ALA A 223 -9.65 -2.42 5.19
CA ALA A 223 -9.20 -1.28 4.40
C ALA A 223 -7.94 -1.61 3.60
N ALA A 224 -7.01 -2.35 4.19
CA ALA A 224 -5.70 -2.61 3.60
C ALA A 224 -5.10 -3.95 4.03
N TYR A 225 -4.18 -4.46 3.21
CA TYR A 225 -3.37 -5.64 3.49
C TYR A 225 -1.90 -5.26 3.43
N ILE A 226 -1.12 -5.81 4.36
CA ILE A 226 0.32 -5.56 4.46
C ILE A 226 1.04 -6.89 4.49
N VAL A 227 1.99 -7.08 3.59
CA VAL A 227 2.90 -8.21 3.63
C VAL A 227 4.30 -7.72 3.96
N ILE A 228 4.89 -8.20 5.06
CA ILE A 228 6.21 -7.80 5.55
C ILE A 228 7.22 -8.93 5.36
N ALA A 229 8.33 -8.59 4.71
CA ALA A 229 9.56 -9.37 4.70
C ALA A 229 10.51 -8.82 5.77
N ASP A 230 10.36 -9.34 6.99
CA ASP A 230 11.23 -9.05 8.13
C ASP A 230 12.31 -10.12 8.29
N GLN A 231 13.14 -10.00 9.33
CA GLN A 231 14.22 -10.94 9.59
C GLN A 231 13.71 -12.38 9.76
N GLU A 232 12.57 -12.57 10.43
CA GLU A 232 11.98 -13.89 10.65
C GLU A 232 11.45 -14.48 9.33
N SER A 233 10.91 -13.66 8.43
CA SER A 233 10.51 -14.09 7.09
C SER A 233 11.68 -14.69 6.31
N PHE A 234 12.88 -14.10 6.42
CA PHE A 234 14.08 -14.64 5.78
C PHE A 234 14.63 -15.89 6.49
N GLN A 235 14.37 -16.07 7.78
CA GLN A 235 14.79 -17.28 8.50
C GLN A 235 13.85 -18.46 8.26
N THR A 236 12.55 -18.20 8.19
CA THR A 236 11.49 -19.23 8.15
C THR A 236 10.95 -19.48 6.75
N GLY A 237 11.11 -18.52 5.84
CA GLY A 237 10.43 -18.51 4.54
C GLY A 237 9.00 -17.97 4.59
N LEU A 238 8.48 -17.60 5.77
CA LEU A 238 7.08 -17.20 5.97
C LEU A 238 6.93 -15.67 6.06
N LEU A 239 6.19 -15.08 5.13
CA LEU A 239 5.92 -13.65 5.13
C LEU A 239 4.90 -13.27 6.22
N GLN A 240 5.06 -12.11 6.86
CA GLN A 240 4.07 -11.62 7.82
C GLN A 240 2.96 -10.88 7.10
N LEU A 241 1.71 -11.30 7.24
CA LEU A 241 0.55 -10.66 6.65
C LEU A 241 -0.30 -10.00 7.74
N PHE A 242 -0.58 -8.71 7.59
CA PHE A 242 -1.52 -7.96 8.41
C PHE A 242 -2.74 -7.55 7.58
N CYS A 243 -3.92 -7.67 8.18
CA CYS A 243 -5.13 -7.01 7.70
C CYS A 243 -5.45 -5.83 8.61
N LEU A 244 -5.70 -4.67 7.99
CA LEU A 244 -6.05 -3.45 8.69
C LEU A 244 -7.51 -3.09 8.46
N ASP A 245 -8.18 -2.60 9.51
CA ASP A 245 -9.46 -1.92 9.36
C ASP A 245 -9.30 -0.47 8.88
N ASP A 246 -10.43 0.22 8.67
CA ASP A 246 -10.47 1.63 8.25
C ASP A 246 -9.77 2.59 9.25
N ASN A 247 -9.51 2.15 10.49
CA ASN A 247 -8.80 2.93 11.51
C ASN A 247 -7.33 2.54 11.63
N ARG A 248 -6.80 1.74 10.69
CA ARG A 248 -5.45 1.15 10.70
C ARG A 248 -5.21 0.17 11.85
N LYS A 249 -6.25 -0.29 12.53
CA LYS A 249 -6.08 -1.28 13.58
C LYS A 249 -5.79 -2.62 12.90
N ILE A 250 -4.77 -3.31 13.40
CA ILE A 250 -4.54 -4.71 13.01
C ILE A 250 -5.70 -5.53 13.54
N VAL A 251 -6.52 -6.03 12.61
CA VAL A 251 -7.66 -6.89 12.91
C VAL A 251 -7.33 -8.35 12.72
N TRP A 252 -6.29 -8.64 11.93
CA TRP A 252 -5.78 -9.98 11.74
C TRP A 252 -4.30 -9.96 11.37
N GLU A 253 -3.58 -10.97 11.85
CA GLU A 253 -2.15 -11.16 11.64
C GLU A 253 -1.87 -12.65 11.44
N ALA A 254 -1.04 -12.98 10.45
CA ALA A 254 -0.57 -14.34 10.22
C ALA A 254 0.82 -14.38 9.57
N ARG A 255 1.46 -15.54 9.66
CA ARG A 255 2.65 -15.89 8.86
C ARG A 255 2.20 -16.79 7.71
N VAL A 256 2.54 -16.44 6.48
CA VAL A 256 2.03 -17.11 5.27
C VAL A 256 3.16 -17.58 4.36
N ASP A 257 3.06 -18.84 3.91
CA ASP A 257 3.91 -19.42 2.88
C ASP A 257 3.29 -19.21 1.50
N ARG A 258 3.13 -17.94 1.11
CA ARG A 258 2.56 -17.56 -0.18
C ARG A 258 3.25 -16.34 -0.71
N LYS A 259 3.40 -16.27 -2.03
CA LYS A 259 3.92 -15.06 -2.69
C LYS A 259 2.89 -13.93 -2.59
N PRO A 260 3.30 -12.66 -2.45
CA PRO A 260 2.34 -11.56 -2.34
C PRO A 260 1.38 -11.44 -3.54
N ALA A 261 1.83 -11.81 -4.75
CA ALA A 261 0.98 -11.91 -5.94
C ALA A 261 -0.20 -12.88 -5.76
N GLU A 262 0.02 -14.01 -5.10
CA GLU A 262 -1.00 -15.03 -4.85
C GLU A 262 -1.99 -14.57 -3.78
N ILE A 263 -1.48 -13.88 -2.75
CA ILE A 263 -2.31 -13.26 -1.71
C ILE A 263 -3.23 -12.22 -2.33
N MET A 264 -2.69 -11.32 -3.17
CA MET A 264 -3.49 -10.31 -3.86
C MET A 264 -4.54 -10.93 -4.77
N ARG A 265 -4.19 -11.95 -5.55
CA ARG A 265 -5.14 -12.65 -6.43
C ARG A 265 -6.31 -13.22 -5.63
N ARG A 266 -6.06 -13.76 -4.44
CA ARG A 266 -7.12 -14.26 -3.54
C ARG A 266 -8.01 -13.15 -2.99
N ILE A 267 -7.41 -12.05 -2.53
CA ILE A 267 -8.15 -10.86 -2.06
C ILE A 267 -9.12 -10.37 -3.14
N ARG A 268 -8.68 -10.29 -4.39
CA ARG A 268 -9.51 -9.83 -5.52
C ARG A 268 -10.64 -10.80 -5.88
N HIS A 269 -10.47 -12.11 -5.75
CA HIS A 269 -11.46 -13.10 -6.21
C HIS A 269 -12.35 -13.68 -5.12
N SER A 270 -11.93 -13.69 -3.85
CA SER A 270 -12.66 -14.36 -2.75
C SER A 270 -13.31 -13.39 -1.77
N GLY A 271 -13.09 -12.08 -1.93
CA GLY A 271 -13.49 -11.07 -0.95
C GLY A 271 -12.69 -11.15 0.36
N PRO A 272 -13.02 -10.32 1.37
CA PRO A 272 -12.28 -10.23 2.63
C PRO A 272 -12.40 -11.50 3.52
N ALA A 273 -13.23 -12.47 3.15
CA ALA A 273 -13.31 -13.77 3.81
C ALA A 273 -12.14 -14.67 3.35
N LEU A 274 -10.94 -14.36 3.80
CA LEU A 274 -9.75 -15.14 3.54
C LEU A 274 -9.71 -16.36 4.47
N GLU A 275 -10.22 -17.50 3.99
CA GLU A 275 -9.68 -18.80 4.43
C GLU A 275 -8.30 -18.95 3.76
N LEU A 276 -7.27 -18.42 4.43
CA LEU A 276 -5.87 -18.39 3.96
C LEU A 276 -5.05 -19.57 4.44
#